data_AF-A0A6M5JI09-F1
#
_entry.id   AF-A0A6M5JI09-F1
#
_cell.length_a   1.000
_cell.length_b   1.000
_cell.length_c   1.000
_cell.angle_alpha   90.00
_cell.angle_beta   90.00
_cell.angle_gamma   90.00
#
_symmetry.space_group_name_H-M   'P 1'
#
loop_
_entity.id
_entity.type
_entity.pdbx_description
1 polymer ?
#
loop_
_entity_poly.entity_id
_entity_poly.type
_entity_poly.pdbx_seq_one_letter_code
_entity_poly.pdbx_strand_id
1 'polypeptide(L)'
;MLSKARDLTLSLLDRRAEFATIRPSEVAKAMAGGNEQSATAWRAQMPAVHDAVDRLLADGLVRLTWKGRELPRRDGPYRISKTRDRA
;
A
#
# COMPACT_ATOMS: atom_id res chain seq x y z
N MET A 1 -2.42 -8.37 -16.72
CA MET A 1 -2.89 -7.04 -16.29
C MET A 1 -2.52 -6.84 -14.84
N LEU A 2 -1.68 -5.86 -14.52
CA LEU A 2 -1.41 -5.45 -13.15
C LEU A 2 -2.68 -4.80 -12.57
N SER A 3 -3.03 -5.10 -11.32
CA SER A 3 -4.23 -4.51 -10.72
C SER A 3 -4.00 -3.04 -10.40
N LYS A 4 -5.03 -2.19 -10.62
CA LYS A 4 -4.97 -0.74 -10.32
C LYS A 4 -4.42 -0.43 -8.93
N ALA A 5 -4.74 -1.26 -7.94
CA ALA A 5 -4.25 -1.13 -6.57
C ALA A 5 -2.73 -1.34 -6.45
N ARG A 6 -2.16 -2.31 -7.19
CA ARG A 6 -0.71 -2.56 -7.21
C ARG A 6 0.03 -1.35 -7.77
N ASP A 7 -0.39 -0.86 -8.93
CA ASP A 7 0.28 0.24 -9.62
C ASP A 7 0.22 1.54 -8.81
N LEU A 8 -0.93 1.82 -8.18
CA LEU A 8 -1.06 2.97 -7.28
C LEU A 8 -0.21 2.82 -6.01
N THR A 9 -0.07 1.62 -5.46
CA THR A 9 0.80 1.39 -4.29
C THR A 9 2.24 1.73 -4.63
N LEU A 10 2.76 1.21 -5.76
CA LEU A 10 4.13 1.48 -6.20
C LEU A 10 4.33 2.95 -6.57
N SER A 11 3.41 3.55 -7.34
CA SER A 11 3.51 4.96 -7.72
C SER A 11 3.49 5.90 -6.51
N LEU A 12 2.67 5.60 -5.49
CA LEU A 12 2.65 6.39 -4.26
C LEU A 12 3.95 6.25 -3.46
N LEU A 13 4.55 5.05 -3.42
CA LEU A 13 5.86 4.84 -2.82
C LEU A 13 6.98 5.54 -3.59
N ASP A 14 6.92 5.57 -4.92
CA ASP A 14 7.91 6.25 -5.78
C ASP A 14 7.95 7.76 -5.57
N ARG A 15 6.80 8.37 -5.26
CA ARG A 15 6.70 9.82 -4.98
C ARG A 15 7.19 10.23 -3.60
N ARG A 16 7.48 9.26 -2.72
CA ARG A 16 7.91 9.51 -1.34
C ARG A 16 9.44 9.47 -1.24
N ALA A 17 9.97 10.13 -0.22
CA ALA A 17 11.38 9.93 0.17
C ALA A 17 11.67 8.44 0.37
N GLU A 18 12.92 8.03 0.15
CA GLU A 18 13.32 6.62 0.09
C GLU A 18 12.85 5.77 1.28
N PHE A 19 12.81 6.36 2.49
CA PHE A 19 12.43 5.69 3.76
C PHE A 19 10.98 5.93 4.17
N ALA A 20 10.26 6.75 3.42
CA ALA A 20 8.89 7.07 3.79
C ALA A 20 7.95 5.89 3.54
N THR A 21 6.89 5.88 4.33
CA THR A 21 5.85 4.87 4.26
C THR A 21 4.53 5.48 3.80
N ILE A 22 3.66 4.65 3.24
CA ILE A 22 2.26 4.99 2.98
C ILE A 22 1.33 4.08 3.80
N ARG A 23 0.08 4.52 3.99
CA ARG A 23 -1.00 3.70 4.54
C ARG A 23 -1.84 3.09 3.43
N PRO A 24 -2.49 1.93 3.65
CA PRO A 24 -3.41 1.33 2.68
C PRO A 24 -4.53 2.27 2.25
N SER A 25 -5.07 3.05 3.19
CA SER A 25 -6.15 4.00 2.91
C SER A 25 -5.76 5.12 1.95
N GLU A 26 -4.47 5.46 1.84
CA GLU A 26 -4.00 6.42 0.83
C GLU A 26 -4.14 5.83 -0.58
N VAL A 27 -3.81 4.54 -0.76
CA VAL A 27 -3.98 3.82 -2.03
C VAL A 27 -5.47 3.74 -2.40
N ALA A 28 -6.34 3.38 -1.47
CA ALA A 28 -7.77 3.28 -1.76
C ALA A 28 -8.43 4.63 -2.07
N LYS A 29 -7.99 5.71 -1.41
CA LYS A 29 -8.46 7.06 -1.75
C LYS A 29 -8.06 7.44 -3.17
N ALA A 30 -6.83 7.10 -3.57
CA ALA A 30 -6.39 7.29 -4.95
C ALA A 30 -7.19 6.41 -5.94
N MET A 31 -7.55 5.18 -5.56
CA MET A 31 -8.40 4.31 -6.39
C MET A 31 -9.82 4.88 -6.59
N ALA A 32 -10.38 5.48 -5.54
CA ALA A 32 -11.74 6.00 -5.51
C ALA A 32 -11.90 7.39 -6.17
N GLY A 33 -10.82 7.99 -6.71
CA GLY A 33 -10.88 9.24 -7.46
C GLY A 33 -10.86 10.52 -6.63
N GLY A 34 -10.64 10.44 -5.31
CA GLY A 34 -10.29 11.58 -4.46
C GLY A 34 -11.32 12.71 -4.28
N ASN A 35 -12.58 12.56 -4.71
CA ASN A 35 -13.63 13.59 -4.55
C ASN A 35 -14.43 13.42 -3.23
N GLU A 36 -15.26 14.38 -2.86
CA GLU A 36 -16.07 14.33 -1.62
C GLU A 36 -17.02 13.14 -1.57
N GLN A 37 -17.60 12.74 -2.72
CA GLN A 37 -18.40 11.52 -2.83
C GLN A 37 -17.53 10.24 -2.64
N SER A 38 -16.22 10.33 -2.87
CA SER A 38 -15.25 9.26 -2.60
C SER A 38 -14.96 9.05 -1.11
N ALA A 39 -15.40 9.94 -0.19
CA ALA A 39 -15.12 9.84 1.24
C ALA A 39 -15.61 8.52 1.87
N THR A 40 -16.62 7.89 1.27
CA THR A 40 -17.09 6.53 1.64
C THR A 40 -16.63 5.47 0.64
N ALA A 41 -16.52 5.80 -0.65
CA ALA A 41 -16.21 4.84 -1.72
C ALA A 41 -14.83 4.18 -1.57
N TRP A 42 -13.85 4.85 -0.94
CA TRP A 42 -12.52 4.26 -0.72
C TRP A 42 -12.57 3.01 0.17
N ARG A 43 -13.52 2.90 1.10
CA ARG A 43 -13.64 1.71 1.96
C ARG A 43 -13.93 0.45 1.15
N ALA A 44 -14.73 0.58 0.09
CA ALA A 44 -15.03 -0.52 -0.83
C ALA A 44 -13.79 -0.98 -1.62
N GLN A 45 -12.75 -0.15 -1.71
CA GLN A 45 -11.49 -0.51 -2.39
C GLN A 45 -10.51 -1.25 -1.46
N MET A 46 -10.74 -1.30 -0.15
CA MET A 46 -9.83 -1.95 0.80
C MET A 46 -9.51 -3.41 0.48
N PRO A 47 -10.48 -4.28 0.10
CA PRO A 47 -10.16 -5.66 -0.26
C PRO A 47 -9.15 -5.75 -1.40
N ALA A 48 -9.32 -4.93 -2.44
CA ALA A 48 -8.40 -4.90 -3.58
C ALA A 48 -7.00 -4.36 -3.21
N VAL A 49 -6.94 -3.37 -2.30
CA VAL A 49 -5.67 -2.86 -1.77
C VAL A 49 -4.97 -3.94 -0.93
N HIS A 50 -5.69 -4.64 -0.06
CA HIS A 50 -5.12 -5.72 0.75
C HIS A 50 -4.57 -6.85 -0.11
N ASP A 51 -5.33 -7.34 -1.08
CA ASP A 51 -4.87 -8.39 -2.01
C ASP A 51 -3.62 -7.92 -2.80
N ALA A 52 -3.60 -6.68 -3.27
CA ALA A 52 -2.44 -6.14 -3.97
C ALA A 52 -1.20 -6.02 -3.07
N VAL A 53 -1.37 -5.59 -1.81
CA VAL A 53 -0.27 -5.51 -0.84
C VAL A 53 0.24 -6.89 -0.47
N ASP A 54 -0.65 -7.85 -0.24
CA ASP A 54 -0.28 -9.21 0.12
C ASP A 54 0.55 -9.86 -1.01
N ARG A 55 0.19 -9.61 -2.28
CA ARG A 55 0.99 -10.04 -3.45
C ARG A 55 2.33 -9.30 -3.56
N LEU A 56 2.35 -7.98 -3.40
CA LEU A 56 3.59 -7.20 -3.44
C LEU A 56 4.57 -7.62 -2.34
N LEU A 57 4.07 -8.00 -1.16
CA LEU A 57 4.87 -8.53 -0.06
C LEU A 57 5.44 -9.91 -0.41
N ALA A 58 4.61 -10.79 -0.98
CA ALA A 58 5.04 -12.11 -1.44
C ALA A 58 6.08 -12.03 -2.57
N ASP A 59 5.94 -11.05 -3.47
CA ASP A 59 6.89 -10.75 -4.54
C ASP A 59 8.19 -10.10 -4.02
N GLY A 60 8.27 -9.77 -2.72
CA GLY A 60 9.41 -9.11 -2.12
C GLY A 60 9.59 -7.65 -2.55
N LEU A 61 8.58 -7.01 -3.14
CA LEU A 61 8.66 -5.63 -3.66
C LEU A 61 8.40 -4.57 -2.59
N VAL A 62 7.67 -4.95 -1.53
CA VAL A 62 7.37 -4.07 -0.39
C VAL A 62 7.67 -4.79 0.94
N ARG A 63 7.87 -3.99 1.97
CA ARG A 63 7.91 -4.43 3.37
C ARG A 63 6.77 -3.81 4.15
N LEU A 64 6.27 -4.53 5.15
CA LEU A 64 5.24 -4.03 6.05
C LEU A 64 5.85 -3.72 7.41
N THR A 65 5.42 -2.62 8.03
CA THR A 65 5.80 -2.28 9.40
C THR A 65 4.62 -1.83 10.24
N TRP A 66 4.68 -2.10 11.55
CA TRP A 66 3.77 -1.56 12.54
C TRP A 66 4.50 -1.25 13.84
N LYS A 67 4.31 -0.03 14.36
CA LYS A 67 5.03 0.47 15.56
C LYS A 67 6.55 0.21 15.49
N GLY A 68 7.14 0.41 14.31
CA GLY A 68 8.58 0.24 14.06
C GLY A 68 9.05 -1.22 13.90
N ARG A 69 8.16 -2.21 13.97
CA ARG A 69 8.49 -3.63 13.77
C ARG A 69 8.10 -4.09 12.37
N GLU A 70 8.96 -4.87 11.72
CA GLU A 70 8.63 -5.52 10.45
C GLU A 70 7.54 -6.57 10.67
N LEU A 71 6.59 -6.65 9.72
CA LEU A 71 5.52 -7.63 9.72
C LEU A 71 5.71 -8.59 8.53
N PRO A 72 5.79 -9.91 8.75
CA PRO A 72 5.96 -10.89 7.67
C PRO A 72 4.67 -11.12 6.86
N ARG A 73 3.53 -10.67 7.39
CA ARG A 73 2.23 -10.67 6.72
C ARG A 73 1.41 -9.51 7.27
N ARG A 74 0.36 -9.13 6.56
CA ARG A 74 -0.59 -8.12 7.03
C ARG A 74 -1.26 -8.59 8.32
N ASP A 75 -1.12 -7.80 9.37
CA ASP A 75 -1.76 -8.00 10.68
C ASP A 75 -2.06 -6.64 11.32
N GLY A 76 -3.31 -6.43 11.70
CA GLY A 76 -3.78 -5.14 12.23
C GLY A 76 -3.46 -3.93 11.32
N PRO A 77 -3.26 -2.74 11.91
CA PRO A 77 -2.78 -1.57 11.18
C PRO A 77 -1.33 -1.77 10.72
N TYR A 78 -1.00 -1.29 9.52
CA TYR A 78 0.35 -1.42 8.97
C TYR A 78 0.70 -0.25 8.05
N ARG A 79 2.00 -0.14 7.78
CA ARG A 79 2.63 0.83 6.89
C ARG A 79 3.38 0.07 5.81
N ILE A 80 3.34 0.58 4.59
CA ILE A 80 3.97 -0.03 3.42
C ILE A 80 5.19 0.82 3.07
N SER A 81 6.34 0.18 2.87
CA SER A 81 7.57 0.79 2.32
C SER A 81 8.08 -0.06 1.17
N LYS A 82 8.92 0.51 0.30
CA LYS A 82 9.65 -0.27 -0.70
C LYS A 82 10.57 -1.28 -0.03
N THR A 83 10.69 -2.46 -0.63
CA THR A 83 11.85 -3.31 -0.35
C THR A 83 13.09 -2.62 -0.90
N ARG A 84 14.17 -2.73 -0.15
CA ARG A 84 15.48 -2.30 -0.57
C ARG A 84 16.32 -3.55 -0.69
N ASP A 85 17.10 -3.61 -1.75
CA ASP A 85 18.26 -4.47 -1.77
C ASP A 85 19.21 -3.96 -0.70
N ARG A 86 19.63 -4.84 0.22
CA ARG A 86 20.79 -4.52 1.04
C ARG A 86 21.98 -4.51 0.09
N ALA A 87 22.58 -3.33 -0.10
CA ALA A 87 23.95 -3.25 -0.58
C ALA A 87 24.88 -3.96 0.40
#